data_AF-A0A644VJI8-F1
#
_entry.id   AF-A0A644VJI8-F1
#
_cell.length_a   1.000
_cell.length_b   1.000
_cell.length_c   1.000
_cell.angle_alpha   90.00
_cell.angle_beta   90.00
_cell.angle_gamma   90.00
#
_symmetry.space_group_name_H-M   'P 1'
#
loop_
_entity.id
_entity.type
_entity.pdbx_description
1 polymer ?
#
loop_
_entity_poly.entity_id
_entity_poly.type
_entity_poly.pdbx_seq_one_letter_code
_entity_poly.pdbx_strand_id
1 'polypeptide(L)'
;MPKKIETKIETETETENKIETEISVRDMDRNQIKALRKAGLDPAFVAMTAKTTAELIDWMADNIYPDIDFAGVPYYRVATLAMDTYQRAVTGPKAKNS
;
A
#
# COMPACT_ATOMS: atom_id res chain seq x y z
N MET A 1 -41.97 24.61 -37.59
CA MET A 1 -41.73 23.37 -36.82
C MET A 1 -40.21 23.19 -36.71
N PRO A 2 -39.60 22.60 -35.66
CA PRO A 2 -39.81 22.60 -34.20
C PRO A 2 -38.59 23.22 -33.43
N LYS A 3 -38.64 23.20 -32.08
CA LYS A 3 -37.78 23.91 -31.10
C LYS A 3 -36.42 23.23 -30.79
N LYS A 4 -35.46 24.06 -30.34
CA LYS A 4 -34.24 23.85 -29.51
C LYS A 4 -34.05 22.45 -28.91
N ILE A 5 -32.81 21.93 -28.97
CA ILE A 5 -32.08 21.38 -27.81
C ILE A 5 -30.58 21.66 -27.98
N GLU A 6 -30.00 22.48 -27.10
CA GLU A 6 -28.57 22.54 -26.83
C GLU A 6 -28.25 21.34 -25.92
N THR A 7 -27.23 20.55 -26.25
CA THR A 7 -26.71 19.54 -25.32
C THR A 7 -25.20 19.64 -25.31
N LYS A 8 -24.68 20.42 -24.35
CA LYS A 8 -23.37 20.18 -23.78
C LYS A 8 -23.40 18.78 -23.17
N ILE A 9 -22.57 17.89 -23.67
CA ILE A 9 -22.25 16.66 -22.95
C ILE A 9 -20.90 16.95 -22.28
N GLU A 10 -20.99 17.66 -21.16
CA GLU A 10 -19.97 17.58 -20.11
C GLU A 10 -20.21 16.23 -19.42
N THR A 11 -19.36 15.25 -19.70
CA THR A 11 -19.25 14.05 -18.87
C THR A 11 -17.95 14.14 -18.11
N GLU A 12 -17.95 14.98 -17.08
CA GLU A 12 -17.10 14.77 -15.93
C GLU A 12 -17.88 13.98 -14.87
N THR A 13 -17.13 13.18 -14.13
CA THR A 13 -17.44 12.54 -12.84
C THR A 13 -18.20 11.22 -12.85
N GLU A 14 -17.46 10.13 -12.63
CA GLU A 14 -17.76 9.21 -11.52
C GLU A 14 -16.60 8.22 -11.32
N THR A 15 -16.14 8.09 -10.07
CA THR A 15 -15.16 7.12 -9.54
C THR A 15 -13.66 7.40 -9.66
N GLU A 16 -13.24 8.65 -9.53
CA GLU A 16 -12.13 8.92 -8.60
C GLU A 16 -12.66 8.70 -7.19
N ASN A 17 -12.80 7.43 -6.79
CA ASN A 17 -13.13 7.07 -5.42
C ASN A 17 -11.96 7.54 -4.55
N LYS A 18 -12.14 8.74 -3.99
CA LYS A 18 -11.42 9.28 -2.83
C LYS A 18 -11.51 8.29 -1.68
N ILE A 19 -10.64 7.31 -1.70
CA ILE A 19 -10.16 6.66 -0.48
C ILE A 19 -8.87 7.43 -0.14
N GLU A 20 -9.05 8.69 0.28
CA GLU A 20 -8.01 9.49 0.94
C GLU A 20 -7.88 9.11 2.43
N THR A 21 -8.12 7.85 2.79
CA THR A 21 -7.65 7.34 4.08
C THR A 21 -6.15 7.17 3.96
N GLU A 22 -5.42 8.13 4.52
CA GLU A 22 -3.97 8.06 4.68
C GLU A 22 -3.66 6.87 5.61
N ILE A 23 -3.27 5.74 5.01
CA ILE A 23 -2.93 4.53 5.77
C ILE A 23 -1.60 4.79 6.49
N SER A 24 -1.64 4.79 7.83
CA SER A 24 -0.44 5.03 8.64
C SER A 24 0.50 3.83 8.64
N VAL A 25 1.80 4.08 8.49
CA VAL A 25 2.85 3.07 8.64
C VAL A 25 2.84 2.49 10.06
N ARG A 26 2.74 1.16 10.17
CA ARG A 26 2.71 0.42 11.45
C ARG A 26 4.09 -0.03 11.89
N ASP A 27 4.22 -0.28 13.19
CA ASP A 27 5.38 -0.98 13.74
C ASP A 27 5.24 -2.49 13.53
N MET A 28 6.36 -3.18 13.34
CA MET A 28 6.42 -4.64 13.37
C MET A 28 7.07 -5.10 14.67
N ASP A 29 6.43 -6.02 15.37
CA ASP A 29 7.01 -6.65 16.54
C ASP A 29 8.01 -7.78 16.16
N ARG A 30 8.68 -8.32 17.17
CA ARG A 30 9.65 -9.41 16.98
C ARG A 30 9.04 -10.68 16.40
N ASN A 31 7.77 -10.97 16.70
CA ASN A 31 7.09 -12.16 16.20
C ASN A 31 6.75 -12.01 14.72
N GLN A 32 6.29 -10.83 14.29
CA GLN A 32 6.03 -10.50 12.89
C GLN A 32 7.31 -10.55 12.05
N ILE A 33 8.43 -10.03 12.56
CA ILE A 33 9.74 -10.18 11.89
C ILE A 33 10.17 -11.64 11.79
N LYS A 34 9.97 -12.45 12.83
CA LYS A 34 10.24 -13.90 12.77
C LYS A 34 9.34 -14.60 11.74
N ALA A 35 8.08 -14.20 11.61
CA ALA A 35 7.16 -14.75 10.63
C ALA A 35 7.60 -14.38 9.20
N LEU A 36 8.02 -13.13 8.97
CA LEU A 36 8.56 -12.69 7.69
C LEU A 36 9.80 -13.49 7.27
N ARG A 37 10.72 -13.74 8.21
CA ARG A 37 11.91 -14.59 7.97
C ARG A 37 11.55 -16.03 7.65
N LYS A 38 10.57 -16.59 8.37
CA LYS A 38 10.07 -17.94 8.10
C LYS A 38 9.43 -18.05 6.72
N ALA A 39 8.79 -16.97 6.25
CA ALA A 39 8.25 -16.88 4.90
C ALA A 39 9.35 -16.74 3.82
N GLY A 40 10.61 -16.49 4.20
CA GLY A 40 11.70 -16.29 3.24
C GLY A 40 11.62 -14.95 2.51
N LEU A 41 11.01 -13.94 3.14
CA LEU A 41 10.73 -12.64 2.53
C LEU A 41 11.46 -11.47 3.19
N ASP A 42 12.28 -11.72 4.22
CA ASP A 42 13.06 -10.68 4.89
C ASP A 42 14.22 -10.21 3.97
N PRO A 43 14.22 -8.95 3.48
CA PRO A 43 15.28 -8.40 2.63
C PRO A 43 16.69 -8.46 3.23
N ALA A 44 16.83 -8.59 4.56
CA ALA A 44 18.13 -8.78 5.17
C ALA A 44 18.73 -10.18 4.93
N PHE A 45 17.93 -11.16 4.50
CA PHE A 45 18.33 -12.56 4.33
C PHE A 45 18.16 -13.07 2.90
N VAL A 46 17.40 -12.37 2.05
CA VAL A 46 17.03 -12.85 0.71
C VAL A 46 17.24 -11.74 -0.32
N ALA A 47 17.72 -12.13 -1.51
CA ALA A 47 17.86 -11.20 -2.63
C ALA A 47 16.48 -10.73 -3.12
N MET A 48 16.32 -9.42 -3.24
CA MET A 48 15.08 -8.82 -3.74
C MET A 48 15.05 -8.84 -5.26
N THR A 49 14.17 -9.67 -5.80
CA THR A 49 13.81 -9.78 -7.22
C THR A 49 12.41 -9.21 -7.42
N ALA A 50 11.98 -8.97 -8.65
CA ALA A 50 10.60 -8.53 -8.90
C ALA A 50 9.55 -9.47 -8.26
N LYS A 51 9.81 -10.78 -8.29
CA LYS A 51 8.94 -11.78 -7.66
C LYS A 51 8.93 -11.67 -6.13
N THR A 52 10.11 -11.72 -5.50
CA THR A 52 10.19 -11.68 -4.03
C THR A 52 9.75 -10.33 -3.45
N THR A 53 9.91 -9.24 -4.21
CA THR A 53 9.33 -7.94 -3.87
C THR A 53 7.80 -7.97 -3.89
N ALA A 54 7.19 -8.57 -4.91
CA ALA A 54 5.73 -8.71 -4.96
C ALA A 54 5.21 -9.57 -3.79
N GLU A 55 5.85 -10.72 -3.55
CA GLU A 55 5.50 -11.61 -2.42
C GLU A 55 5.65 -10.92 -1.05
N LEU A 56 6.67 -10.08 -0.87
CA LEU A 56 6.85 -9.26 0.33
C LEU A 56 5.71 -8.24 0.49
N ILE A 57 5.31 -7.56 -0.59
CA ILE A 57 4.24 -6.56 -0.55
C ILE A 57 2.92 -7.22 -0.14
N ASP A 58 2.56 -8.33 -0.79
CA ASP A 58 1.35 -9.09 -0.49
C ASP A 58 1.37 -9.61 0.95
N TRP A 59 2.51 -10.19 1.39
CA TRP A 59 2.65 -10.66 2.76
C TRP A 59 2.45 -9.54 3.78
N MET A 60 3.00 -8.35 3.53
CA MET A 60 2.87 -7.20 4.42
C MET A 60 1.43 -6.69 4.46
N ALA A 61 0.73 -6.63 3.32
CA ALA A 61 -0.69 -6.28 3.27
C ALA A 61 -1.52 -7.25 4.13
N ASP A 62 -1.34 -8.56 3.93
CA ASP A 62 -2.14 -9.58 4.60
C ASP A 62 -1.82 -9.72 6.11
N ASN A 63 -0.56 -9.55 6.51
CA ASN A 63 -0.12 -9.87 7.87
C ASN A 63 0.04 -8.64 8.78
N ILE A 64 0.30 -7.46 8.21
CA ILE A 64 0.50 -6.22 8.97
C ILE A 64 -0.72 -5.29 8.88
N TYR A 65 -1.49 -5.39 7.79
CA TYR A 65 -2.69 -4.59 7.53
C TYR A 65 -3.94 -5.46 7.27
N PRO A 66 -4.22 -6.51 8.07
CA PRO A 66 -5.34 -7.42 7.80
C PRO A 66 -6.72 -6.77 7.88
N ASP A 67 -6.80 -5.60 8.51
CA ASP A 67 -8.00 -4.79 8.67
C ASP A 67 -8.22 -3.75 7.56
N ILE A 68 -7.29 -3.64 6.61
CA ILE A 68 -7.37 -2.69 5.50
C ILE A 68 -7.75 -3.42 4.22
N ASP A 69 -8.83 -2.97 3.57
CA ASP A 69 -9.17 -3.41 2.22
C ASP A 69 -8.40 -2.59 1.19
N PHE A 70 -7.52 -3.26 0.44
CA PHE A 70 -6.74 -2.64 -0.64
C PHE A 70 -7.45 -2.70 -1.99
N ALA A 71 -8.72 -3.14 -2.06
CA ALA A 71 -9.50 -3.13 -3.29
C ALA A 71 -9.57 -1.71 -3.90
N GLY A 72 -9.14 -1.60 -5.16
CA GLY A 72 -9.09 -0.32 -5.88
C GLY A 72 -7.94 0.61 -5.48
N VAL A 73 -7.09 0.23 -4.52
CA VAL A 73 -5.88 0.98 -4.18
C VAL A 73 -4.81 0.74 -5.27
N PRO A 74 -4.23 1.79 -5.86
CA PRO A 74 -3.12 1.61 -6.80
C PRO A 74 -1.96 0.85 -6.16
N TYR A 75 -1.47 -0.20 -6.83
CA TYR A 75 -0.46 -1.11 -6.28
C TYR A 75 0.81 -0.40 -5.79
N TYR A 76 1.23 0.69 -6.46
CA TYR A 76 2.39 1.47 -6.02
C TYR A 76 2.23 2.06 -4.61
N ARG A 77 0.99 2.38 -4.18
CA ARG A 77 0.73 2.87 -2.81
C ARG A 77 0.87 1.74 -1.79
N VAL A 78 0.37 0.55 -2.11
CA VAL A 78 0.53 -0.66 -1.27
C VAL A 78 2.02 -1.02 -1.15
N ALA A 79 2.74 -0.96 -2.27
CA ALA A 79 4.18 -1.19 -2.31
C ALA A 79 4.94 -0.19 -1.42
N THR A 80 4.68 1.11 -1.55
CA THR A 80 5.31 2.14 -0.70
C THR A 80 5.02 1.90 0.78
N LEU A 81 3.76 1.62 1.13
CA LEU A 81 3.38 1.33 2.52
C LEU A 81 4.14 0.12 3.08
N ALA A 82 4.21 -0.98 2.33
CA ALA A 82 4.95 -2.18 2.73
C ALA A 82 6.45 -1.88 2.95
N MET A 83 7.08 -1.15 2.03
CA MET A 83 8.50 -0.78 2.14
C MET A 83 8.76 0.16 3.30
N ASP A 84 7.93 1.18 3.51
CA ASP A 84 8.07 2.10 4.64
C ASP A 84 7.86 1.38 5.98
N THR A 85 6.95 0.41 6.02
CA THR A 85 6.70 -0.44 7.20
C THR A 85 7.92 -1.29 7.53
N TYR A 86 8.50 -1.96 6.52
CA TYR A 86 9.72 -2.73 6.71
C TYR A 86 10.87 -1.82 7.16
N GLN A 87 11.07 -0.70 6.48
CA GLN A 87 12.11 0.28 6.81
C GLN A 87 11.97 0.75 8.27
N ARG A 88 10.76 1.11 8.69
CA ARG A 88 10.47 1.51 10.07
C ARG A 88 10.80 0.40 11.06
N ALA A 89 10.49 -0.85 10.75
CA ALA A 89 10.80 -1.98 11.61
C ALA A 89 12.31 -2.18 11.82
N VAL A 90 13.14 -1.89 10.80
CA VAL A 90 14.59 -2.09 10.87
C VAL A 90 15.38 -0.88 11.35
N THR A 91 14.91 0.35 11.11
CA THR A 91 15.60 1.58 11.52
C THR A 91 14.90 2.38 12.60
N GLY A 92 13.72 1.95 13.05
CA GLY A 92 12.85 2.73 13.92
C GLY A 92 12.08 3.83 13.16
N PRO A 93 11.20 4.56 13.87
CA PRO A 93 10.47 5.68 13.28
C PRO A 93 11.44 6.77 12.81
N LYS A 94 11.25 7.27 11.58
CA LYS A 94 12.00 8.43 11.09
C LYS A 94 11.74 9.60 12.05
N ALA A 95 12.81 10.24 12.54
CA ALA A 95 12.66 11.47 13.30
C ALA A 95 11.87 12.48 12.45
N LYS A 96 10.80 13.05 13.00
CA LYS A 96 10.16 14.21 12.37
C LYS A 96 11.19 15.33 12.48
N ASN A 97 11.76 15.76 11.35
CA ASN A 97 12.62 16.94 11.34
C ASN A 97 11.78 18.11 11.88
N SER A 98 12.20 18.63 13.04
CA SER A 98 11.67 19.83 13.69
C SER A 98 11.93 21.08 12.86
#